data_AF-A0A0K2UCJ8-F1
#
_entry.id   AF-A0A0K2UCJ8-F1
#
_cell.length_a   1.000
_cell.length_b   1.000
_cell.length_c   1.000
_cell.angle_alpha   90.00
_cell.angle_beta   90.00
_cell.angle_gamma   90.00
#
_symmetry.space_group_name_H-M   'P 1'
#
loop_
_entity.id
_entity.type
_entity.pdbx_description
1 polymer ?
#
loop_
_entity_poly.entity_id
_entity_poly.type
_entity_poly.pdbx_seq_one_letter_code
_entity_poly.pdbx_strand_id
1 'polypeptide(L)'
;MGQARRDAIFNMRSDRIRTPRFLEGLQKSIKALPGTSLSRLAKNRGVSKELVSKAVNEDLGYRSYRMAKQHILTTSMKVPRLTNGKRLLNDLKSHGGRIIFFSDEKNWTV
;
A
#
# COMPACT_ATOMS: atom_id res chain seq x y z
N MET A 1 -41.62 -21.02 -5.99
CA MET A 1 -40.25 -20.76 -5.45
C MET A 1 -39.79 -19.41 -5.96
N GLY A 2 -39.55 -18.44 -5.09
CA GLY A 2 -39.09 -17.11 -5.57
C GLY A 2 -39.03 -16.00 -4.53
N GLN A 3 -39.44 -16.26 -3.29
CA GLN A 3 -39.38 -15.27 -2.21
C GLN A 3 -37.98 -15.18 -1.59
N ALA A 4 -37.26 -16.31 -1.48
CA ALA A 4 -35.97 -16.42 -0.80
C ALA A 4 -34.78 -15.67 -1.43
N ARG A 5 -34.93 -15.11 -2.65
CA ARG A 5 -33.89 -14.28 -3.29
C ARG A 5 -34.06 -12.78 -3.02
N ARG A 6 -35.15 -12.36 -2.35
CA ARG A 6 -35.36 -10.97 -1.90
C ARG A 6 -34.98 -10.73 -0.43
N ASP A 7 -34.72 -11.79 0.32
CA ASP A 7 -34.55 -11.74 1.78
C ASP A 7 -33.10 -11.52 2.25
N ALA A 8 -32.19 -11.24 1.32
CA ALA A 8 -30.78 -10.90 1.61
C ALA A 8 -30.49 -9.39 1.56
N ILE A 9 -31.52 -8.53 1.66
CA ILE A 9 -31.32 -7.18 2.18
C ILE A 9 -31.05 -7.36 3.67
N PHE A 10 -29.80 -7.65 4.00
CA PHE A 10 -29.32 -7.83 5.36
C PHE A 10 -29.96 -6.79 6.28
N ASN A 11 -30.50 -7.27 7.39
CA ASN A 11 -31.01 -6.50 8.52
C ASN A 11 -29.87 -5.66 9.15
N MET A 12 -29.34 -4.69 8.39
CA MET A 12 -28.36 -3.73 8.86
C MET A 12 -29.11 -2.78 9.77
N ARG A 13 -28.72 -2.76 11.04
CA ARG A 13 -29.26 -1.75 11.96
C ARG A 13 -29.05 -0.36 11.36
N SER A 14 -30.10 0.46 11.38
CA SER A 14 -30.11 1.79 10.78
C SER A 14 -29.06 2.73 11.36
N ASP A 15 -28.57 2.48 12.58
CA ASP A 15 -27.55 3.25 13.28
C ASP A 15 -26.11 2.86 12.86
N ARG A 16 -25.93 1.81 12.03
CA ARG A 16 -24.61 1.33 11.63
C ARG A 16 -23.94 2.30 10.66
N ILE A 17 -22.96 3.05 11.15
CA ILE A 17 -22.17 4.02 10.37
C ILE A 17 -21.24 3.34 9.34
N ARG A 18 -20.71 2.14 9.63
CA ARG A 18 -19.86 1.35 8.71
C ARG A 18 -20.67 0.72 7.57
N THR A 19 -21.27 1.57 6.73
CA THR A 19 -22.02 1.19 5.53
C THR A 19 -21.08 0.97 4.34
N PRO A 20 -21.50 0.22 3.30
CA PRO A 20 -20.72 0.07 2.07
C PRO A 20 -20.33 1.42 1.45
N ARG A 21 -21.27 2.37 1.41
CA ARG A 21 -21.03 3.74 0.91
C ARG A 21 -19.94 4.47 1.71
N PHE A 22 -19.94 4.32 3.03
CA PHE A 22 -18.90 4.88 3.89
C PHE A 22 -17.53 4.26 3.60
N LEU A 23 -17.47 2.92 3.47
CA LEU A 23 -16.23 2.19 3.20
C LEU A 23 -15.64 2.55 1.84
N GLU A 24 -16.46 2.64 0.79
CA GLU A 24 -16.02 3.08 -0.54
C GLU A 24 -15.46 4.51 -0.49
N GLY A 25 -16.14 5.41 0.21
CA GLY A 25 -15.68 6.78 0.40
C GLY A 25 -14.35 6.84 1.15
N LEU A 26 -14.16 5.98 2.16
CA LEU A 26 -12.91 5.86 2.90
C LEU A 26 -11.78 5.31 2.03
N GLN A 27 -12.06 4.27 1.27
CA GLN A 27 -11.11 3.65 0.35
C GLN A 27 -10.64 4.64 -0.73
N LYS A 28 -11.55 5.45 -1.29
CA LYS A 28 -11.19 6.50 -2.26
C LYS A 28 -10.20 7.51 -1.68
N SER A 29 -10.43 8.00 -0.45
CA SER A 29 -9.48 8.94 0.17
C SER A 29 -8.12 8.33 0.47
N ILE A 30 -8.09 7.05 0.91
CA ILE A 30 -6.83 6.36 1.16
C ILE A 30 -6.05 6.14 -0.14
N LYS A 31 -6.72 5.73 -1.23
CA LYS A 31 -6.08 5.58 -2.55
C LYS A 31 -5.54 6.90 -3.09
N ALA A 32 -6.26 8.01 -2.87
CA ALA A 32 -5.81 9.33 -3.31
C ALA A 32 -4.55 9.80 -2.57
N LEU A 33 -4.51 9.62 -1.24
CA LEU A 33 -3.39 10.05 -0.40
C LEU A 33 -3.10 9.00 0.70
N PRO A 34 -2.31 7.96 0.39
CA PRO A 34 -2.08 6.83 1.31
C PRO A 34 -1.32 7.21 2.58
N GLY A 35 -0.59 8.33 2.56
CA GLY A 35 0.11 8.87 3.74
C GLY A 35 -0.79 9.60 4.74
N THR A 36 -2.10 9.70 4.49
CA THR A 36 -3.02 10.42 5.37
C THR A 36 -3.24 9.67 6.68
N SER A 37 -3.11 10.35 7.82
CA SER A 37 -3.36 9.73 9.13
C SER A 37 -4.84 9.40 9.34
N LEU A 38 -5.11 8.31 10.06
CA LEU A 38 -6.48 7.90 10.43
C LEU A 38 -7.23 9.00 11.18
N SER A 39 -6.54 9.73 12.07
CA SER A 39 -7.11 10.87 12.79
C SER A 39 -7.59 11.97 11.85
N ARG A 40 -6.83 12.26 10.78
CA ARG A 40 -7.25 13.26 9.78
C ARG A 40 -8.43 12.75 8.95
N LEU A 41 -8.42 11.48 8.56
CA LEU A 41 -9.55 10.85 7.86
C LEU A 41 -10.84 10.87 8.69
N ALA A 42 -10.72 10.71 10.00
CA ALA A 42 -11.81 10.77 10.96
C ALA A 42 -12.38 12.20 11.10
N LYS A 43 -11.50 13.19 11.32
CA LYS A 43 -11.88 14.62 11.37
C LYS A 43 -12.61 15.07 10.10
N ASN A 44 -12.07 14.72 8.93
CA ASN A 44 -12.67 15.09 7.63
C ASN A 44 -14.08 14.50 7.43
N ARG A 45 -14.44 13.44 8.16
CA ARG A 45 -15.73 12.74 8.06
C ARG A 45 -16.62 12.95 9.28
N GLY A 46 -16.18 13.70 10.29
CA GLY A 46 -16.93 13.92 11.53
C GLY A 46 -17.17 12.65 12.35
N VAL A 47 -16.28 11.66 12.25
CA VAL A 47 -16.41 10.37 12.99
C VAL A 47 -15.27 10.18 13.97
N SER A 48 -15.41 9.24 14.90
CA SER A 48 -14.33 8.88 15.82
C SER A 48 -13.17 8.19 15.09
N LYS A 49 -11.96 8.33 15.64
CA LYS A 49 -10.75 7.70 15.11
C LYS A 49 -10.85 6.17 15.19
N GLU A 50 -11.45 5.66 16.25
CA GLU A 50 -11.61 4.22 16.54
C GLU A 50 -12.48 3.57 15.47
N LEU A 51 -13.57 4.23 15.07
CA LEU A 51 -14.45 3.77 14.00
C LEU A 51 -13.69 3.67 12.68
N VAL A 52 -12.92 4.70 12.32
CA VAL A 52 -12.09 4.68 11.11
C VAL A 52 -11.02 3.60 11.21
N SER A 53 -10.39 3.42 12.37
CA SER A 53 -9.38 2.39 12.58
C SER A 53 -9.94 0.98 12.36
N LYS A 54 -11.13 0.67 12.91
CA LYS A 54 -11.81 -0.61 12.68
C LYS A 54 -12.20 -0.76 11.21
N ALA A 55 -12.78 0.28 10.60
CA ALA A 55 -13.14 0.27 9.19
C ALA A 55 -11.93 -0.01 8.26
N VAL A 56 -10.78 0.59 8.55
CA VAL A 56 -9.55 0.38 7.76
C VAL A 56 -8.94 -1.01 7.99
N ASN A 57 -8.86 -1.46 9.24
CA ASN A 57 -8.18 -2.72 9.57
C ASN A 57 -9.04 -3.97 9.35
N GLU A 58 -10.31 -3.93 9.75
CA GLU A 58 -11.22 -5.09 9.73
C GLU A 58 -11.97 -5.16 8.40
N ASP A 59 -12.64 -4.07 7.99
CA ASP A 59 -13.54 -4.09 6.83
C ASP A 59 -12.77 -3.91 5.50
N LEU A 60 -11.74 -3.06 5.46
CA LEU A 60 -10.90 -2.83 4.26
C LEU A 60 -9.62 -3.68 4.22
N GLY A 61 -9.21 -4.28 5.34
CA GLY A 61 -8.01 -5.12 5.43
C GLY A 61 -6.68 -4.38 5.24
N TYR A 62 -6.65 -3.05 5.38
CA TYR A 62 -5.43 -2.26 5.22
C TYR A 62 -4.60 -2.19 6.49
N ARG A 63 -3.28 -2.09 6.32
CA ARG A 63 -2.29 -1.90 7.38
C ARG A 63 -1.44 -0.67 7.10
N SER A 64 -1.14 0.09 8.15
CA SER A 64 -0.22 1.21 8.07
C SER A 64 1.22 0.70 8.09
N TYR A 65 1.93 0.85 6.96
CA TYR A 65 3.35 0.51 6.88
C TYR A 65 4.23 1.68 7.30
N ARG A 66 5.39 1.37 7.88
CA ARG A 66 6.42 2.37 8.18
C ARG A 66 7.10 2.79 6.88
N MET A 67 7.17 4.09 6.61
CA MET A 67 7.94 4.61 5.49
C MET A 67 9.44 4.46 5.77
N ALA A 68 10.16 3.78 4.89
CA ALA A 68 11.60 3.67 4.95
C ALA A 68 12.26 4.85 4.23
N LYS A 69 13.34 5.40 4.81
CA LYS A 69 14.17 6.38 4.12
C LYS A 69 14.94 5.66 3.02
N GLN A 70 14.62 5.97 1.77
CA GLN A 70 15.33 5.44 0.60
C GLN A 70 15.73 6.58 -0.32
N HIS A 71 16.74 6.34 -1.15
CA HIS A 71 17.10 7.29 -2.19
C HIS A 71 16.00 7.32 -3.25
N ILE A 72 15.33 8.48 -3.38
CA ILE A 72 14.32 8.68 -4.41
C ILE A 72 15.04 8.81 -5.76
N LEU A 73 14.86 7.79 -6.61
CA LEU A 73 15.46 7.79 -7.94
C LEU A 73 14.75 8.78 -8.86
N THR A 74 15.50 9.71 -9.43
CA THR A 74 15.00 10.58 -10.50
C THR A 74 14.77 9.77 -11.79
N THR A 75 14.00 10.32 -12.73
CA THR A 75 13.75 9.67 -14.03
C THR A 75 15.06 9.40 -14.77
N SER A 76 15.98 10.35 -14.78
CA SER A 76 17.30 10.22 -15.42
C SER A 76 18.16 9.12 -14.78
N MET A 77 17.98 8.84 -13.49
CA MET A 77 18.68 7.77 -12.78
C MET A 77 18.07 6.38 -13.00
N LYS A 78 16.76 6.31 -13.29
CA LYS A 78 16.06 5.04 -13.52
C LYS A 78 16.45 4.40 -14.86
N VAL A 79 16.58 5.21 -15.90
CA VAL A 79 16.93 4.74 -17.25
C VAL A 79 18.25 3.95 -17.28
N PRO A 80 19.40 4.49 -16.83
CA PRO A 80 20.67 3.75 -16.86
C PRO A 80 20.65 2.55 -15.93
N ARG A 81 20.01 2.64 -14.76
CA ARG A 81 19.86 1.50 -13.84
C ARG A 81 19.09 0.34 -14.49
N LEU A 82 18.00 0.63 -15.18
CA LEU A 82 17.22 -0.40 -15.88
C LEU A 82 18.02 -1.02 -17.02
N THR A 83 18.70 -0.20 -17.83
CA THR A 83 19.53 -0.68 -18.94
C THR A 83 20.68 -1.56 -18.44
N ASN A 84 21.41 -1.11 -17.43
CA ASN A 84 22.52 -1.86 -16.86
C ASN A 84 22.03 -3.13 -16.14
N GLY A 85 20.90 -3.06 -15.44
CA GLY A 85 20.28 -4.22 -14.82
C GLY A 85 19.86 -5.30 -15.82
N LYS A 86 19.27 -4.90 -16.96
CA LYS A 86 18.94 -5.84 -18.05
C LYS A 86 20.18 -6.48 -18.66
N ARG A 87 21.24 -5.69 -18.87
CA ARG A 87 22.52 -6.20 -19.40
C ARG A 87 23.16 -7.20 -18.44
N LEU A 88 23.24 -6.85 -17.15
CA LEU A 88 23.76 -7.74 -16.11
C LEU A 88 22.94 -9.02 -16.01
N LEU A 89 21.61 -8.94 -16.06
CA LEU A 89 20.76 -10.12 -16.02
C LEU A 89 21.02 -11.06 -17.21
N ASN A 90 21.16 -10.53 -18.42
CA ASN A 90 21.45 -11.33 -19.60
C ASN A 90 22.85 -11.95 -19.52
N ASP A 91 23.84 -11.19 -19.05
CA ASP A 91 25.20 -11.70 -18.84
C ASP A 91 25.23 -12.86 -17.83
N LEU A 92 24.58 -12.69 -16.67
CA LEU A 92 24.49 -13.73 -15.65
C LEU A 92 23.77 -14.99 -16.13
N LYS A 93 22.74 -14.84 -16.99
CA LYS A 93 22.03 -15.99 -17.57
C LYS A 93 22.91 -16.78 -18.54
N SER A 94 23.70 -16.08 -19.35
CA SER A 94 24.59 -16.73 -20.34
C SER A 94 25.86 -17.31 -19.72
N HIS A 95 26.31 -16.80 -18.57
CA HIS A 95 27.60 -17.13 -17.97
C HIS A 95 27.48 -17.57 -16.49
N GLY A 96 26.44 -18.35 -16.15
CA GLY A 96 26.04 -18.68 -14.77
C GLY A 96 27.03 -19.48 -13.90
N GLY A 97 28.22 -19.82 -14.40
CA GLY A 97 29.29 -20.48 -13.64
C GLY A 97 30.45 -19.57 -13.23
N ARG A 98 30.41 -18.28 -13.59
CA ARG A 98 31.50 -17.34 -13.34
C ARG A 98 31.50 -16.86 -11.88
N ILE A 99 32.68 -16.91 -11.25
CA ILE A 99 32.90 -16.28 -9.94
C ILE A 99 33.15 -14.78 -10.17
N ILE A 100 32.35 -13.93 -9.53
CA ILE A 100 32.46 -12.47 -9.61
C ILE A 100 32.83 -11.93 -8.23
N PHE A 101 33.94 -11.21 -8.15
CA PHE A 101 34.33 -10.48 -6.95
C PHE A 101 33.88 -9.03 -7.06
N PHE A 102 33.18 -8.53 -6.04
CA PHE A 102 32.81 -7.13 -5.90
C PHE A 102 33.62 -6.54 -4.75
N SER A 103 34.25 -5.39 -4.98
CA SER A 103 34.94 -4.60 -3.95
C SER A 103 34.31 -3.21 -3.90
N ASP A 104 34.05 -2.72 -2.70
CA ASP A 104 33.61 -1.35 -2.45
C ASP A 104 34.39 -0.81 -1.25
N GLU A 105 34.70 0.48 -1.27
CA GLU A 105 35.44 1.12 -0.19
C GLU A 105 34.46 1.58 0.90
N LYS A 106 34.59 1.00 2.09
CA LYS A 106 33.74 1.36 3.22
C LYS A 106 34.50 2.25 4.19
N ASN A 107 34.01 3.46 4.38
CA ASN A 107 34.53 4.37 5.39
C ASN A 107 34.05 3.91 6.78
N TRP A 108 34.98 3.42 7.60
CA TRP A 108 34.74 3.15 9.02
C TRP A 108 35.07 4.42 9.80
N THR A 109 34.06 5.05 10.39
CA THR A 109 34.27 6.15 11.33
C THR A 109 34.49 5.58 12.73
N VAL A 110 35.60 5.95 13.38
CA VAL A 110 35.90 5.70 14.80
C VAL A 110 35.05 6.62 15.67
#